data_AF-A0A2G6TNS1-F1
#
_entry.id   AF-A0A2G6TNS1-F1
#
_cell.length_a   1.000
_cell.length_b   1.000
_cell.length_c   1.000
_cell.angle_alpha   90.00
_cell.angle_beta   90.00
_cell.angle_gamma   90.00
#
_symmetry.space_group_name_H-M   'P 1'
#
loop_
_entity.id
_entity.type
_entity.pdbx_description
1 polymer ?
#
loop_
_entity_poly.entity_id
_entity_poly.type
_entity_poly.pdbx_seq_one_letter_code
_entity_poly.pdbx_strand_id
1 'polypeptide(L)'
;MKITTLTGVLKSPELTVTKSIGSLIVATDLELSALTNEKISIYIERGNGSNVILANKILLKDFILASTYGTENTQSDANNATIALCELAVDGGIYLDEKESIKILLEDLKSAKRYDLYGVEEPLTTSVLYFLEQKSVASEEVNKKIDVAGFDLAIMTVDESVSDLSYQYDNGQVVKYLPFELQTLSRDIDPIQYITSAGVVIQGLDNRVSLPLVHVTGLEINKSQGAIVNFVVRTTKHV
;
A
#
# COMPACT_ATOMS: atom_id res chain seq x y z
N MET A 1 -2.91 19.33 -7.07
CA MET A 1 -1.66 20.00 -7.50
C MET A 1 -0.71 19.01 -8.17
N LYS A 2 -0.13 19.33 -9.32
CA LYS A 2 0.86 18.46 -9.98
C LYS A 2 2.20 18.52 -9.23
N ILE A 3 2.75 17.35 -8.89
CA ILE A 3 4.07 17.21 -8.27
C ILE A 3 5.12 16.94 -9.34
N THR A 4 4.91 15.94 -10.20
CA THR A 4 5.85 15.60 -11.27
C THR A 4 5.23 14.75 -12.38
N THR A 5 5.93 14.68 -13.51
CA THR A 5 5.76 13.65 -14.55
C THR A 5 7.13 13.02 -14.78
N LEU A 6 7.21 11.70 -14.67
CA LEU A 6 8.43 10.92 -14.86
C LEU A 6 8.26 9.99 -16.06
N THR A 7 9.26 9.97 -16.94
CA THR A 7 9.39 9.03 -18.06
C THR A 7 10.87 8.92 -18.41
N GLY A 8 11.31 7.79 -18.93
CA GLY A 8 12.72 7.58 -19.30
C GLY A 8 13.67 7.43 -18.10
N VAL A 9 13.16 7.21 -16.89
CA VAL A 9 13.94 7.12 -15.65
C VAL A 9 13.64 5.83 -14.89
N LEU A 10 14.64 5.29 -14.19
CA LEU A 10 14.49 4.13 -13.28
C LEU A 10 14.26 4.57 -11.83
N LYS A 11 14.53 5.84 -11.52
CA LYS A 11 14.42 6.42 -10.18
C LYS A 11 14.12 7.91 -10.31
N SER A 12 13.24 8.43 -9.46
CA SER A 12 12.96 9.86 -9.38
C SER A 12 14.07 10.58 -8.61
N PRO A 13 14.26 11.90 -8.82
CA PRO A 13 14.83 12.71 -7.75
C PRO A 13 13.94 12.63 -6.50
N GLU A 14 14.47 13.03 -5.34
CA GLU A 14 13.62 13.22 -4.17
C GLU A 14 12.71 14.43 -4.37
N LEU A 15 11.41 14.16 -4.41
CA LEU A 15 10.38 15.16 -4.65
C LEU A 15 10.00 15.79 -3.32
N THR A 16 9.90 17.12 -3.28
CA THR A 16 9.54 17.86 -2.06
C THR A 16 8.17 18.52 -2.25
N VAL A 17 7.26 18.27 -1.31
CA VAL A 17 5.93 18.88 -1.26
C VAL A 17 5.81 19.65 0.05
N THR A 18 5.65 20.97 -0.05
CA THR A 18 5.56 21.88 1.11
C THR A 18 4.13 22.25 1.46
N LYS A 19 3.15 21.75 0.71
CA LYS A 19 1.73 21.97 1.01
C LYS A 19 1.15 20.80 1.77
N SER A 20 0.16 21.09 2.60
CA SER A 20 -0.63 20.07 3.27
C SER A 20 -1.47 19.30 2.24
N ILE A 21 -1.16 18.02 2.07
CA ILE A 21 -1.90 17.11 1.20
C ILE A 21 -2.44 15.95 2.03
N GLY A 22 -3.68 15.53 1.78
CA GLY A 22 -4.28 14.36 2.43
C GLY A 22 -4.01 13.07 1.66
N SER A 23 -3.92 13.18 0.34
CA SER A 23 -3.77 12.04 -0.57
C SER A 23 -2.80 12.33 -1.71
N LEU A 24 -2.19 11.26 -2.21
CA LEU A 24 -1.34 11.24 -3.39
C LEU A 24 -2.08 10.52 -4.52
N ILE A 25 -2.30 11.22 -5.64
CA ILE A 25 -2.73 10.56 -6.88
C ILE A 25 -1.50 10.00 -7.58
N VAL A 26 -1.51 8.70 -7.82
CA VAL A 26 -0.54 7.99 -8.66
C VAL A 26 -1.22 7.63 -9.97
N ALA A 27 -0.75 8.20 -11.08
CA ALA A 27 -1.23 7.88 -12.41
C ALA A 27 -0.10 7.31 -13.29
N THR A 28 -0.39 6.24 -14.04
CA THR A 28 0.59 5.59 -14.92
C THR A 28 -0.06 4.94 -16.14
N ASP A 29 0.69 4.81 -17.23
CA ASP A 29 0.33 4.05 -18.43
C ASP A 29 0.59 2.53 -18.29
N LEU A 30 0.80 2.06 -17.06
CA LEU A 30 0.81 0.66 -16.67
C LEU A 30 -0.51 0.26 -16.03
N GLU A 31 -0.98 -0.95 -16.33
CA GLU A 31 -2.07 -1.55 -15.55
C GLU A 31 -1.59 -1.88 -14.12
N LEU A 32 -2.52 -1.89 -13.17
CA LEU A 32 -2.23 -2.18 -11.76
C LEU A 32 -1.58 -3.56 -11.60
N SER A 33 -2.05 -4.56 -12.36
CA SER A 33 -1.47 -5.91 -12.42
C SER A 33 -0.03 -5.91 -12.94
N ALA A 34 0.30 -4.99 -13.85
CA ALA A 34 1.60 -4.88 -14.50
C ALA A 34 2.64 -4.08 -13.70
N LEU A 35 2.27 -3.41 -12.61
CA LEU A 35 3.24 -2.94 -11.61
C LEU A 35 3.90 -4.16 -10.96
N THR A 36 5.22 -4.20 -10.86
CA THR A 36 5.93 -5.39 -10.37
C THR A 36 7.02 -5.05 -9.37
N ASN A 37 7.92 -4.15 -9.73
CA ASN A 37 9.13 -3.86 -8.95
C ASN A 37 9.18 -2.41 -8.48
N GLU A 38 8.38 -1.54 -9.09
CA GLU A 38 8.29 -0.13 -8.76
C GLU A 38 8.05 0.03 -7.27
N LYS A 39 8.80 0.92 -6.63
CA LYS A 39 8.73 1.19 -5.19
C LYS A 39 8.48 2.66 -4.92
N ILE A 40 7.86 2.92 -3.78
CA ILE A 40 7.63 4.25 -3.25
C ILE A 40 8.15 4.35 -1.80
N SER A 41 8.77 5.49 -1.51
CA SER A 41 9.07 5.92 -0.15
C SER A 41 8.45 7.29 0.09
N ILE A 42 7.79 7.45 1.23
CA ILE A 42 7.15 8.70 1.65
C ILE A 42 7.54 8.95 3.09
N TYR A 43 8.06 10.14 3.38
CA TYR A 43 8.35 10.56 4.73
C TYR A 43 8.17 12.06 4.91
N ILE A 44 7.93 12.51 6.14
CA ILE A 44 7.91 13.92 6.50
C ILE A 44 9.31 14.28 6.99
N GLU A 45 9.97 15.18 6.28
CA GLU A 45 11.19 15.83 6.73
C GLU A 45 10.79 16.86 7.79
N ARG A 46 11.17 16.60 9.04
CA ARG A 46 10.90 17.49 10.18
C ARG A 46 11.99 18.56 10.23
N GLY A 47 11.61 19.82 10.45
CA GLY A 47 12.57 20.93 10.54
C GLY A 47 13.53 20.77 11.73
N ASN A 48 13.07 20.10 12.79
CA ASN A 48 13.86 19.66 13.94
C ASN A 48 13.44 18.24 14.33
N GLY A 49 14.40 17.37 14.66
CA GLY A 49 14.12 15.99 15.13
C GLY A 49 14.24 14.93 14.03
N SER A 50 13.59 13.78 14.25
CA SER A 50 13.63 12.65 13.33
C SER A 50 12.49 12.70 12.32
N ASN A 51 12.77 12.29 11.08
CA ASN A 51 11.76 12.19 10.04
C ASN A 51 10.67 11.18 10.41
N VAL A 52 9.45 11.47 10.00
CA VAL A 52 8.31 10.55 10.14
C VAL A 52 8.19 9.72 8.87
N ILE A 53 8.52 8.44 8.94
CA ILE A 53 8.51 7.55 7.78
C ILE A 53 7.11 6.95 7.63
N LEU A 54 6.39 7.31 6.57
CA LEU A 54 5.05 6.77 6.27
C LEU A 54 5.16 5.49 5.45
N ALA A 55 6.06 5.45 4.48
CA ALA A 55 6.37 4.27 3.67
C ALA A 55 7.86 4.27 3.32
N ASN A 56 8.51 3.13 3.36
CA ASN A 56 9.91 3.00 2.99
C ASN A 56 10.10 1.82 2.03
N LYS A 57 10.39 2.13 0.76
CA LYS A 57 10.63 1.16 -0.31
C LYS A 57 9.53 0.11 -0.47
N ILE A 58 8.29 0.51 -0.20
CA ILE A 58 7.11 -0.35 -0.38
C ILE A 58 6.86 -0.49 -1.89
N LEU A 59 6.49 -1.69 -2.34
CA LEU A 59 6.06 -1.87 -3.74
C LEU A 59 4.89 -0.93 -4.03
N LEU A 60 4.96 -0.20 -5.15
CA LEU A 60 3.97 0.80 -5.52
C LEU A 60 2.57 0.17 -5.65
N LYS A 61 2.50 -1.07 -6.15
CA LYS A 61 1.27 -1.86 -6.16
C LYS A 61 0.70 -2.02 -4.75
N ASP A 62 1.53 -2.45 -3.80
CA ASP A 62 1.07 -2.76 -2.44
C ASP A 62 0.71 -1.48 -1.68
N PHE A 63 1.42 -0.38 -1.96
CA PHE A 63 1.05 0.96 -1.48
C PHE A 63 -0.32 1.39 -2.01
N ILE A 64 -0.58 1.26 -3.32
CA ILE A 64 -1.89 1.56 -3.92
C ILE A 64 -2.98 0.72 -3.24
N LEU A 65 -2.80 -0.61 -3.21
CA LEU A 65 -3.80 -1.50 -2.62
C LEU A 65 -4.08 -1.20 -1.15
N ALA A 66 -3.05 -0.89 -0.36
CA ALA A 66 -3.21 -0.56 1.05
C ALA A 66 -3.88 0.81 1.25
N SER A 67 -3.59 1.79 0.40
CA SER A 67 -4.12 3.15 0.54
C SER A 67 -5.51 3.36 -0.05
N THR A 68 -6.01 2.44 -0.88
CA THR A 68 -7.35 2.54 -1.48
C THR A 68 -8.37 1.55 -0.89
N TYR A 69 -7.91 0.60 -0.07
CA TYR A 69 -8.74 -0.50 0.42
C TYR A 69 -9.98 -0.01 1.18
N GLY A 70 -11.16 -0.39 0.68
CA GLY A 70 -12.46 -0.11 1.30
C GLY A 70 -12.91 1.35 1.24
N THR A 71 -12.21 2.22 0.52
CA THR A 71 -12.53 3.64 0.40
C THR A 71 -12.76 4.02 -1.06
N GLU A 72 -11.76 3.80 -1.91
CA GLU A 72 -11.71 4.34 -3.27
C GLU A 72 -11.33 3.25 -4.27
N ASN A 73 -11.93 3.27 -5.45
CA ASN A 73 -11.58 2.33 -6.50
C ASN A 73 -10.38 2.87 -7.29
N THR A 74 -9.45 2.00 -7.71
CA THR A 74 -8.45 2.38 -8.71
C THR A 74 -9.13 2.54 -10.07
N GLN A 75 -8.83 3.62 -10.78
CA GLN A 75 -9.49 4.02 -12.03
C GLN A 75 -8.52 3.98 -13.21
N SER A 76 -9.04 4.26 -14.39
CA SER A 76 -8.24 4.42 -15.62
C SER A 76 -8.93 5.40 -16.58
N ASP A 77 -8.14 5.95 -17.49
CA ASP A 77 -8.62 6.80 -18.58
C ASP A 77 -7.90 6.44 -19.90
N ALA A 78 -8.10 7.24 -20.94
CA ALA A 78 -7.50 7.02 -22.26
C ALA A 78 -5.95 7.10 -22.27
N ASN A 79 -5.35 7.78 -21.29
CA ASN A 79 -3.92 8.04 -21.20
C ASN A 79 -3.23 7.29 -20.07
N ASN A 80 -3.99 6.84 -19.06
CA ASN A 80 -3.50 6.23 -17.83
C ASN A 80 -4.26 4.93 -17.59
N ALA A 81 -3.53 3.83 -17.62
CA ALA A 81 -4.09 2.53 -17.30
C ALA A 81 -4.29 2.35 -15.78
N THR A 82 -3.58 3.10 -14.93
CA THR A 82 -3.84 3.12 -13.49
C THR A 82 -3.89 4.56 -13.01
N ILE A 83 -4.94 4.90 -12.26
CA ILE A 83 -5.11 6.16 -11.53
C ILE A 83 -5.61 5.78 -10.13
N ALA A 84 -4.76 5.92 -9.12
CA ALA A 84 -5.09 5.62 -7.74
C ALA A 84 -5.03 6.87 -6.88
N LEU A 85 -6.06 7.13 -6.08
CA LEU A 85 -6.06 8.16 -5.04
C LEU A 85 -5.63 7.51 -3.72
N CYS A 86 -4.34 7.60 -3.39
CA CYS A 86 -3.77 6.95 -2.22
C CYS A 86 -3.83 7.87 -1.00
N GLU A 87 -4.59 7.51 0.02
CA GLU A 87 -4.63 8.25 1.29
C GLU A 87 -3.28 8.20 2.01
N LEU A 88 -2.86 9.35 2.56
CA LEU A 88 -1.69 9.51 3.42
C LEU A 88 -2.06 9.90 4.85
N ALA A 89 -3.24 10.50 5.03
CA ALA A 89 -3.72 11.02 6.30
C ALA A 89 -5.23 10.84 6.47
N VAL A 90 -5.71 10.80 7.71
CA VAL A 90 -7.13 10.58 8.04
C VAL A 90 -7.84 11.91 8.27
N ASP A 91 -8.92 12.15 7.53
CA ASP A 91 -9.83 13.30 7.66
C ASP A 91 -9.16 14.68 7.44
N GLY A 92 -8.12 14.75 6.61
CA GLY A 92 -7.50 16.02 6.24
C GLY A 92 -6.11 15.87 5.63
N GLY A 93 -5.46 17.01 5.43
CA GLY A 93 -4.09 17.09 4.95
C GLY A 93 -3.07 16.89 6.07
N ILE A 94 -1.90 16.37 5.74
CA ILE A 94 -0.80 16.24 6.71
C ILE A 94 -0.48 17.61 7.32
N TYR A 95 -0.52 17.71 8.65
CA TYR A 95 -0.02 18.89 9.35
C TYR A 95 1.49 19.03 9.15
N LEU A 96 1.92 20.20 8.68
CA LEU A 96 3.33 20.54 8.45
C LEU A 96 3.65 21.86 9.17
N ASP A 97 4.64 21.84 10.06
CA ASP A 97 5.19 23.05 10.67
C ASP A 97 6.09 23.82 9.69
N GLU A 98 6.55 24.99 10.11
CA GLU A 98 7.51 25.78 9.34
C GLU A 98 8.77 24.96 9.03
N LYS A 99 9.18 24.95 7.76
CA LYS A 99 10.34 24.19 7.22
C LYS A 99 10.16 22.68 7.17
N GLU A 100 8.96 22.17 7.42
CA GLU A 100 8.66 20.76 7.18
C GLU A 100 8.21 20.52 5.74
N SER A 101 8.45 19.32 5.25
CA SER A 101 7.99 18.94 3.92
C SER A 101 7.75 17.45 3.79
N ILE A 102 6.84 17.07 2.91
CA ILE A 102 6.63 15.69 2.53
C ILE A 102 7.62 15.38 1.42
N LYS A 103 8.43 14.34 1.64
CA LYS A 103 9.40 13.82 0.69
C LYS A 103 8.87 12.56 0.05
N ILE A 104 8.96 12.48 -1.27
CA ILE A 104 8.49 11.33 -2.06
C ILE A 104 9.63 10.88 -2.96
N LEU A 105 9.91 9.58 -2.95
CA LEU A 105 10.89 8.95 -3.81
C LEU A 105 10.27 7.73 -4.50
N LEU A 106 10.43 7.66 -5.82
CA LEU A 106 10.09 6.48 -6.61
C LEU A 106 11.36 5.79 -7.10
N GLU A 107 11.43 4.48 -6.92
CA GLU A 107 12.57 3.63 -7.28
C GLU A 107 12.13 2.42 -8.12
N ASP A 108 13.08 1.78 -8.78
CA ASP A 108 12.86 0.59 -9.61
C ASP A 108 11.74 0.76 -10.67
N LEU A 109 11.64 1.98 -11.21
CA LEU A 109 10.68 2.35 -12.24
C LEU A 109 10.98 1.67 -13.58
N LYS A 110 9.94 1.44 -14.39
CA LYS A 110 10.11 1.01 -15.78
C LYS A 110 10.35 2.26 -16.63
N SER A 111 11.57 2.43 -17.13
CA SER A 111 11.95 3.64 -17.88
C SER A 111 11.09 3.91 -19.12
N ALA A 112 10.53 2.89 -19.74
CA ALA A 112 9.62 3.02 -20.89
C ALA A 112 8.19 3.48 -20.52
N LYS A 113 7.93 3.71 -19.23
CA LYS A 113 6.60 3.99 -18.68
C LYS A 113 6.53 5.37 -18.04
N ARG A 114 5.33 5.93 -18.05
CA ARG A 114 5.01 7.25 -17.49
C ARG A 114 4.46 7.08 -16.09
N TYR A 115 4.94 7.91 -15.17
CA TYR A 115 4.44 8.02 -13.81
C TYR A 115 4.18 9.49 -13.50
N ASP A 116 2.91 9.83 -13.27
CA ASP A 116 2.46 11.15 -12.89
C ASP A 116 2.05 11.14 -11.42
N LEU A 117 2.52 12.13 -10.66
CA LEU A 117 2.17 12.31 -9.25
C LEU A 117 1.46 13.64 -9.04
N TYR A 118 0.36 13.61 -8.30
CA TYR A 118 -0.38 14.80 -7.89
C TYR A 118 -0.70 14.73 -6.40
N GLY A 119 -0.56 15.84 -5.68
CA GLY A 119 -1.03 15.97 -4.31
C GLY A 119 -2.44 16.55 -4.28
N VAL A 120 -3.32 16.00 -3.45
CA VAL A 120 -4.64 16.57 -3.16
C VAL A 120 -4.53 17.41 -1.90
N GLU A 121 -4.67 18.73 -2.07
CA GLU A 121 -4.63 19.69 -0.97
C GLU A 121 -5.95 19.65 -0.21
N GLU A 122 -5.88 19.64 1.11
CA GLU A 122 -7.04 19.63 2.00
C GLU A 122 -7.08 20.92 2.84
N PRO A 123 -8.26 21.49 3.10
CA PRO A 123 -8.38 22.73 3.85
C PRO A 123 -8.21 22.55 5.36
N LEU A 124 -8.43 21.33 5.86
CA LEU A 124 -8.21 20.94 7.25
C LEU A 124 -6.95 20.10 7.34
N THR A 125 -6.24 20.20 8.46
CA THR A 125 -5.03 19.44 8.72
C THR A 125 -5.24 18.42 9.83
N THR A 126 -4.46 17.35 9.80
CA THR A 126 -4.49 16.24 10.76
C THR A 126 -3.07 15.79 11.11
N SER A 127 -2.94 15.24 12.32
CA SER A 127 -1.75 14.52 12.80
C SER A 127 -1.91 13.00 12.72
N VAL A 128 -3.08 12.49 12.30
CA VAL A 128 -3.34 11.04 12.19
C VAL A 128 -2.99 10.58 10.79
N LEU A 129 -1.89 9.85 10.65
CA LEU A 129 -1.30 9.47 9.37
C LEU A 129 -1.31 7.97 9.15
N TYR A 130 -1.34 7.55 7.89
CA TYR A 130 -1.18 6.16 7.50
C TYR A 130 0.31 5.78 7.44
N PHE A 131 0.64 4.64 8.06
CA PHE A 131 1.96 4.04 8.09
C PHE A 131 1.92 2.66 7.46
N LEU A 132 2.87 2.39 6.57
CA LEU A 132 3.04 1.13 5.90
C LEU A 132 4.40 0.51 6.27
N GLU A 133 4.38 -0.73 6.75
CA GLU A 133 5.56 -1.50 7.09
C GLU A 133 5.61 -2.80 6.28
N GLN A 134 6.81 -3.17 5.81
CA GLN A 134 7.01 -4.45 5.15
C GLN A 134 7.44 -5.52 6.16
N LYS A 135 6.76 -6.68 6.11
CA LYS A 135 7.14 -7.90 6.82
C LYS A 135 7.29 -9.05 5.81
N SER A 136 8.07 -10.07 6.14
CA SER A 136 8.29 -11.20 5.22
C SER A 136 8.50 -12.55 5.92
N VAL A 137 8.10 -13.60 5.21
CA VAL A 137 8.45 -15.00 5.49
C VAL A 137 9.47 -15.42 4.45
N ALA A 138 10.66 -15.80 4.90
CA ALA A 138 11.78 -16.16 4.04
C ALA A 138 11.55 -17.50 3.34
N SER A 139 12.38 -17.78 2.33
CA SER A 139 12.23 -18.95 1.44
C SER A 139 12.26 -20.29 2.18
N GLU A 140 13.07 -20.37 3.23
CA GLU A 140 13.38 -21.53 4.05
C GLU A 140 12.40 -21.74 5.20
N GLU A 141 11.69 -20.69 5.60
CA GLU A 141 10.70 -20.71 6.68
C GLU A 141 9.41 -21.37 6.16
N VAL A 142 9.08 -22.54 6.69
CA VAL A 142 7.84 -23.28 6.36
C VAL A 142 6.67 -22.93 7.25
N ASN A 143 6.97 -22.39 8.44
CA ASN A 143 6.02 -21.86 9.40
C ASN A 143 6.62 -20.59 10.01
N LYS A 144 5.83 -19.52 10.07
CA LYS A 144 6.24 -18.28 10.74
C LYS A 144 5.05 -17.54 11.30
N LYS A 145 5.21 -17.05 12.52
CA LYS A 145 4.32 -16.07 13.13
C LYS A 145 4.83 -14.65 12.86
N ILE A 146 3.92 -13.81 12.38
CA ILE A 146 4.13 -12.38 12.16
C ILE A 146 3.28 -11.63 13.18
N ASP A 147 3.92 -10.74 13.96
CA ASP A 147 3.20 -9.81 14.83
C ASP A 147 2.56 -8.71 13.98
N VAL A 148 1.25 -8.57 14.15
CA VAL A 148 0.43 -7.58 13.45
C VAL A 148 -0.47 -6.79 14.41
N ALA A 149 -0.19 -6.84 15.71
CA ALA A 149 -0.97 -6.08 16.68
C ALA A 149 -0.91 -4.57 16.38
N GLY A 150 -2.09 -3.93 16.33
CA GLY A 150 -2.24 -2.51 16.05
C GLY A 150 -2.22 -2.12 14.57
N PHE A 151 -2.08 -3.08 13.65
CA PHE A 151 -2.33 -2.88 12.23
C PHE A 151 -3.79 -3.20 11.90
N ASP A 152 -4.35 -2.51 10.91
CA ASP A 152 -5.74 -2.66 10.48
C ASP A 152 -5.89 -3.44 9.16
N LEU A 153 -4.81 -3.55 8.39
CA LEU A 153 -4.79 -4.21 7.08
C LEU A 153 -3.40 -4.80 6.78
N ALA A 154 -3.36 -5.91 6.08
CA ALA A 154 -2.17 -6.41 5.38
C ALA A 154 -2.46 -6.67 3.90
N ILE A 155 -1.53 -6.28 3.03
CA ILE A 155 -1.47 -6.73 1.64
C ILE A 155 -0.46 -7.87 1.57
N MET A 156 -0.93 -9.09 1.32
CA MET A 156 -0.11 -10.30 1.27
C MET A 156 0.15 -10.72 -0.17
N THR A 157 1.37 -11.18 -0.45
CA THR A 157 1.67 -11.90 -1.70
C THR A 157 0.99 -13.26 -1.71
N VAL A 158 0.18 -13.52 -2.75
CA VAL A 158 -0.39 -14.84 -2.98
C VAL A 158 0.63 -15.71 -3.69
N ASP A 159 0.86 -16.90 -3.15
CA ASP A 159 1.76 -17.91 -3.69
C ASP A 159 1.17 -19.30 -3.45
N GLU A 160 1.33 -20.21 -4.42
CA GLU A 160 0.76 -21.56 -4.36
C GLU A 160 1.36 -22.44 -3.27
N SER A 161 2.55 -22.09 -2.77
CA SER A 161 3.19 -22.79 -1.65
C SER A 161 2.45 -22.63 -0.33
N VAL A 162 1.62 -21.58 -0.17
CA VAL A 162 0.92 -21.29 1.07
C VAL A 162 -0.26 -22.26 1.23
N SER A 163 -0.19 -23.13 2.23
CA SER A 163 -1.25 -24.10 2.51
C SER A 163 -2.42 -23.47 3.26
N ASP A 164 -2.10 -22.61 4.23
CA ASP A 164 -3.06 -21.97 5.11
C ASP A 164 -2.44 -20.82 5.90
N LEU A 165 -3.32 -20.01 6.47
CA LEU A 165 -2.93 -18.89 7.31
C LEU A 165 -3.91 -18.79 8.50
N SER A 166 -3.36 -18.65 9.70
CA SER A 166 -4.13 -18.56 10.94
C SER A 166 -4.09 -17.14 11.50
N TYR A 167 -5.27 -16.63 11.84
CA TYR A 167 -5.45 -15.36 12.52
C TYR A 167 -5.50 -15.63 14.02
N GLN A 168 -4.63 -14.99 14.78
CA GLN A 168 -4.72 -14.94 16.23
C GLN A 168 -5.38 -13.63 16.65
N TYR A 169 -6.56 -13.73 17.27
CA TYR A 169 -7.33 -12.58 17.72
C TYR A 169 -6.96 -12.17 19.16
N ASP A 170 -7.21 -10.91 19.50
CA ASP A 170 -6.97 -10.34 20.83
C ASP A 170 -7.80 -11.00 21.95
N ASN A 171 -8.92 -11.62 21.61
CA ASN A 171 -9.76 -12.44 22.50
C ASN A 171 -9.20 -13.86 22.77
N GLY A 172 -8.01 -14.17 22.22
CA GLY A 172 -7.34 -15.47 22.38
C GLY A 172 -7.81 -16.56 21.42
N GLN A 173 -8.80 -16.30 20.56
CA GLN A 173 -9.22 -17.25 19.54
C GLN A 173 -8.21 -17.31 18.39
N VAL A 174 -8.06 -18.50 17.83
CA VAL A 174 -7.27 -18.73 16.61
C VAL A 174 -8.20 -19.32 15.56
N VAL A 175 -8.26 -18.67 14.41
CA VAL A 175 -9.07 -19.13 13.27
C VAL A 175 -8.13 -19.37 12.10
N LYS A 176 -8.19 -20.57 11.54
CA LYS A 176 -7.38 -20.98 10.39
C LYS A 176 -8.21 -20.85 9.12
N TYR A 177 -7.62 -20.23 8.11
CA TYR A 177 -8.22 -20.04 6.81
C TYR A 177 -7.38 -20.67 5.70
N LEU A 178 -8.06 -21.19 4.69
CA LEU A 178 -7.47 -21.54 3.40
C LEU A 178 -7.26 -20.27 2.57
N PRO A 179 -6.29 -20.25 1.64
CA PRO A 179 -6.08 -19.11 0.74
C PRO A 179 -7.35 -18.70 -0.03
N PHE A 180 -8.16 -19.68 -0.44
CA PHE A 180 -9.44 -19.42 -1.12
C PHE A 180 -10.45 -18.66 -0.25
N GLU A 181 -10.52 -18.99 1.04
CA GLU A 181 -11.41 -18.30 1.99
C GLU A 181 -10.96 -16.86 2.18
N LEU A 182 -9.65 -16.63 2.36
CA LEU A 182 -9.09 -15.28 2.50
C LEU A 182 -9.31 -14.42 1.26
N GLN A 183 -9.13 -14.97 0.06
CA GLN A 183 -9.43 -14.25 -1.18
C GLN A 183 -10.91 -13.89 -1.28
N THR A 184 -11.81 -14.79 -0.86
CA THR A 184 -13.24 -14.54 -0.89
C THR A 184 -13.64 -13.44 0.10
N LEU A 185 -13.13 -13.50 1.33
CA LEU A 185 -13.36 -12.48 2.36
C LEU A 185 -12.80 -11.11 1.95
N SER A 186 -11.61 -11.08 1.36
CA SER A 186 -11.01 -9.85 0.82
C SER A 186 -11.91 -9.17 -0.21
N ARG A 187 -12.49 -9.96 -1.12
CA ARG A 187 -13.34 -9.47 -2.23
C ARG A 187 -14.75 -9.09 -1.78
N ASP A 188 -15.21 -9.63 -0.65
CA ASP A 188 -16.50 -9.25 -0.07
C ASP A 188 -16.45 -7.83 0.52
N ILE A 189 -15.33 -7.51 1.19
CA ILE A 189 -15.14 -6.20 1.84
C ILE A 189 -14.80 -5.11 0.82
N ASP A 190 -13.94 -5.42 -0.15
CA ASP A 190 -13.54 -4.49 -1.21
C ASP A 190 -13.80 -5.11 -2.61
N PRO A 191 -15.05 -5.06 -3.10
CA PRO A 191 -15.46 -5.78 -4.30
C PRO A 191 -15.01 -5.16 -5.62
N ILE A 192 -14.49 -3.93 -5.62
CA ILE A 192 -14.06 -3.19 -6.82
C ILE A 192 -12.68 -2.61 -6.59
N GLN A 193 -11.65 -3.40 -6.89
CA GLN A 193 -10.28 -2.96 -6.70
C GLN A 193 -9.78 -2.06 -7.83
N TYR A 194 -10.17 -2.36 -9.08
CA TYR A 194 -9.70 -1.64 -10.27
C TYR A 194 -10.71 -1.69 -11.41
N ILE A 195 -10.94 -0.55 -12.06
CA ILE A 195 -11.75 -0.43 -13.28
C ILE A 195 -10.83 -0.12 -14.46
N THR A 196 -10.75 -1.07 -15.40
CA THR A 196 -9.94 -0.94 -16.61
C THR A 196 -10.51 0.08 -17.61
N SER A 197 -9.69 0.52 -18.56
CA SER A 197 -10.11 1.51 -19.57
C SER A 197 -11.16 0.95 -20.53
N ALA A 198 -11.29 -0.38 -20.61
CA ALA A 198 -12.35 -1.09 -21.31
C ALA A 198 -13.66 -1.21 -20.51
N GLY A 199 -13.72 -0.65 -19.30
CA GLY A 199 -14.89 -0.73 -18.40
C GLY A 199 -15.02 -2.07 -17.68
N VAL A 200 -14.01 -2.94 -17.71
CA VAL A 200 -13.99 -4.20 -16.95
C VAL A 200 -13.67 -3.92 -15.49
N VAL A 201 -14.51 -4.44 -14.60
CA VAL A 201 -14.32 -4.41 -13.15
C VAL A 201 -13.46 -5.59 -12.71
N ILE A 202 -12.38 -5.29 -11.99
CA ILE A 202 -11.47 -6.26 -11.38
C ILE A 202 -11.70 -6.23 -9.88
N GLN A 203 -12.08 -7.39 -9.32
CA GLN A 203 -12.41 -7.54 -7.89
C GLN A 203 -11.20 -7.91 -7.04
N GLY A 204 -10.09 -8.29 -7.65
CA GLY A 204 -8.87 -8.69 -6.95
C GLY A 204 -7.74 -8.98 -7.93
N LEU A 205 -6.50 -8.95 -7.45
CA LEU A 205 -5.33 -9.40 -8.22
C LEU A 205 -5.00 -10.85 -7.88
N ASP A 206 -4.54 -11.63 -8.87
CA ASP A 206 -4.21 -13.05 -8.64
C ASP A 206 -3.02 -13.25 -7.71
N ASN A 207 -2.12 -12.26 -7.65
CA ASN A 207 -0.88 -12.34 -6.87
C ASN A 207 -0.91 -11.54 -5.56
N ARG A 208 -2.07 -10.98 -5.18
CA ARG A 208 -2.25 -10.22 -3.94
C ARG A 208 -3.59 -10.52 -3.27
N VAL A 209 -3.59 -10.51 -1.95
CA VAL A 209 -4.80 -10.58 -1.14
C VAL A 209 -4.74 -9.54 -0.03
N SER A 210 -5.85 -8.84 0.19
CA SER A 210 -6.01 -7.89 1.29
C SER A 210 -6.58 -8.63 2.50
N LEU A 211 -5.94 -8.46 3.64
CA LEU A 211 -6.23 -9.16 4.88
C LEU A 211 -6.64 -8.14 5.94
N PRO A 212 -7.92 -8.02 6.29
CA PRO A 212 -8.36 -7.17 7.39
C PRO A 212 -7.76 -7.66 8.72
N LEU A 213 -7.17 -6.76 9.50
CA LEU A 213 -6.46 -7.11 10.74
C LEU A 213 -7.11 -6.55 11.99
N VAL A 214 -8.34 -6.04 11.88
CA VAL A 214 -9.10 -5.52 13.03
C VAL A 214 -9.22 -6.64 14.09
N HIS A 215 -8.76 -6.36 15.32
CA HIS A 215 -8.65 -7.31 16.43
C HIS A 215 -7.69 -8.50 16.23
N VAL A 216 -6.87 -8.50 15.17
CA VAL A 216 -5.86 -9.52 14.91
C VAL A 216 -4.54 -9.07 15.51
N THR A 217 -3.93 -9.95 16.29
CA THR A 217 -2.64 -9.70 16.97
C THR A 217 -1.49 -10.46 16.31
N GLY A 218 -1.79 -11.55 15.60
CA GLY A 218 -0.78 -12.34 14.91
C GLY A 218 -1.32 -13.05 13.69
N LEU A 219 -0.47 -13.19 12.68
CA LEU A 219 -0.68 -14.06 11.53
C LEU A 219 0.32 -15.21 11.59
N GLU A 220 -0.14 -16.44 11.49
CA GLU A 220 0.73 -17.61 11.35
C GLU A 220 0.54 -18.20 9.96
N ILE A 221 1.63 -18.31 9.19
CA ILE A 221 1.61 -18.77 7.81
C ILE A 221 2.29 -20.12 7.72
N ASN A 222 1.65 -21.05 7.03
CA ASN A 222 2.21 -22.34 6.67
C ASN A 222 2.44 -22.39 5.16
N LYS A 223 3.66 -22.73 4.73
CA LYS A 223 4.03 -22.85 3.32
C LYS A 223 5.09 -23.92 3.05
N SER A 224 5.19 -24.37 1.81
CA SER A 224 6.37 -25.12 1.37
C SER A 224 7.60 -24.20 1.22
N GLN A 225 8.79 -24.79 1.22
CA GLN A 225 10.02 -24.04 0.99
C GLN A 225 10.09 -23.50 -0.45
N GLY A 226 10.86 -22.44 -0.66
CA GLY A 226 11.20 -21.88 -1.96
C GLY A 226 10.61 -20.48 -2.24
N ALA A 227 9.41 -20.19 -1.74
CA ALA A 227 8.76 -18.90 -1.94
C ALA A 227 9.05 -17.92 -0.79
N ILE A 228 9.27 -16.64 -1.11
CA ILE A 228 9.25 -15.55 -0.13
C ILE A 228 7.83 -14.96 -0.14
N VAL A 229 7.18 -14.94 1.02
CA VAL A 229 5.85 -14.34 1.16
C VAL A 229 6.02 -12.99 1.84
N ASN A 230 5.64 -11.91 1.14
CA ASN A 230 5.73 -10.55 1.65
C ASN A 230 4.36 -10.05 2.11
N PHE A 231 4.40 -9.20 3.13
CA PHE A 231 3.29 -8.47 3.70
C PHE A 231 3.63 -7.00 3.72
N VAL A 232 2.68 -6.16 3.32
CA VAL A 232 2.69 -4.72 3.63
C VAL A 232 1.55 -4.48 4.60
N VAL A 233 1.86 -4.18 5.85
CA VAL A 233 0.88 -3.91 6.91
C VAL A 233 0.62 -2.41 7.02
N ARG A 234 -0.63 -2.02 7.24
CA ARG A 234 -1.09 -0.64 7.37
C ARG A 234 -1.62 -0.38 8.78
N THR A 235 -1.29 0.78 9.33
CA THR A 235 -1.82 1.27 10.61
C THR A 235 -1.96 2.79 10.55
N THR A 236 -2.85 3.35 11.35
CA THR A 236 -2.96 4.79 11.58
C THR A 236 -2.30 5.18 12.89
N LYS A 237 -1.49 6.24 12.91
CA LYS A 237 -0.87 6.75 14.14
C LYS A 237 -0.96 8.27 14.21
N HIS A 238 -1.12 8.79 15.42
CA HIS A 238 -0.96 10.21 15.69
C HIS A 238 0.54 10.55 15.79
N VAL A 239 0.98 11.60 15.09
CA VAL A 239 2.37 12.12 15.10
C VAL A 239 2.49 13.59 15.41
#